data_AF-A0A0D3KWH0-F1
#
_entry.id   AF-A0A0D3KWH0-F1
#
_cell.length_a   1.000
_cell.length_b   1.000
_cell.length_c   1.000
_cell.angle_alpha   90.00
_cell.angle_beta   90.00
_cell.angle_gamma   90.00
#
_symmetry.space_group_name_H-M   'P 1'
#
loop_
_entity.id
_entity.type
_entity.pdbx_description
1 polymer ?
#
loop_
_entity_poly.entity_id
_entity_poly.type
_entity_poly.pdbx_seq_one_letter_code
_entity_poly.pdbx_strand_id
1 'polypeptide(L)'
;MAESSNVRHTGSSVCWSGVKVTAGSKKNPKPILKGAGGEGLSGYVEGGKFCAIMGPSGAGKTTLLNALAGRRLPNFEGTVLVDGKEPDRRRIAFVMQEDVLCPTQTPREALMFSAGLRLPATVSLAEKRKLAGDRERPNYQVMTHFGAISQIAIGGMFGAAQPLLLSFPLEAALFKKEYGVGTYTATTYFAAKTAVEVPKSFLVAALTWLVSYWLIALEGPIILYILALWLMGFAIASTALLLGCLVPNVEVGLQVSPAVLVPQILFAGFFIKSEQIPPFLRWAQYLCSLRYGNNLFALIAFGPQETDSWDNSTRAEAELLLELNQIEPGDWWVNVLVLASIGVAFRLVAIAALSWRAARTA
;
A
#
# COMPACT_ATOMS: atom_id res chain seq x y z
N MET A 1 32.77 3.16 51.99
CA MET A 1 32.34 1.80 52.36
C MET A 1 30.87 1.68 52.04
N ALA A 2 30.54 1.00 50.95
CA ALA A 2 29.19 0.53 50.64
C ALA A 2 29.39 -0.84 49.99
N GLU A 3 28.73 -1.83 50.55
CA GLU A 3 29.04 -3.25 50.45
C GLU A 3 28.86 -3.82 49.04
N SER A 4 29.85 -4.62 48.64
CA SER A 4 29.79 -5.56 47.53
C SER A 4 28.85 -6.72 47.86
N SER A 5 27.55 -6.57 47.58
CA SER A 5 26.62 -7.70 47.60
C SER A 5 26.87 -8.61 46.40
N ASN A 6 27.57 -9.71 46.68
CA ASN A 6 27.86 -10.82 45.78
C ASN A 6 26.56 -11.61 45.49
N VAL A 7 25.70 -11.11 44.59
CA VAL A 7 24.53 -11.85 44.12
C VAL A 7 24.97 -12.76 42.97
N ARG A 8 25.03 -14.07 43.24
CA ARG A 8 25.20 -15.08 42.19
C ARG A 8 23.91 -15.16 41.37
N HIS A 9 23.86 -14.44 40.25
CA HIS A 9 22.75 -14.52 39.29
C HIS A 9 22.93 -15.75 38.39
N THR A 10 21.98 -16.68 38.43
CA THR A 10 21.96 -17.93 37.64
C THR A 10 21.37 -17.76 36.24
N GLY A 11 21.28 -16.53 35.72
CA GLY A 11 20.76 -16.23 34.38
C GLY A 11 21.61 -15.16 33.69
N SER A 12 21.62 -15.18 32.35
CA SER A 12 22.44 -14.23 31.58
C SER A 12 21.97 -12.80 31.80
N SER A 13 22.84 -11.87 32.17
CA SER A 13 22.49 -10.47 32.48
C SER A 13 23.23 -9.48 31.59
N VAL A 14 22.55 -8.42 31.15
CA VAL A 14 23.16 -7.31 30.41
C VAL A 14 23.19 -6.08 31.32
N CYS A 15 24.38 -5.55 31.58
CA CYS A 15 24.60 -4.37 32.43
C CYS A 15 25.32 -3.29 31.63
N TRP A 16 24.96 -2.02 31.85
CA TRP A 16 25.68 -0.89 31.28
C TRP A 16 25.85 0.21 32.33
N SER A 17 27.00 0.88 32.28
CA SER A 17 27.40 1.88 33.26
C SER A 17 28.05 3.07 32.58
N GLY A 18 27.50 4.26 32.83
CA GLY A 18 28.05 5.52 32.36
C GLY A 18 27.99 5.72 30.84
N VAL A 19 27.04 5.10 30.14
CA VAL A 19 26.95 5.16 28.67
C VAL A 19 26.62 6.58 28.20
N LYS A 20 27.53 7.17 27.43
CA LYS A 20 27.38 8.46 26.76
C LYS A 20 27.82 8.36 25.30
N VAL A 21 27.11 9.07 24.44
CA VAL A 21 27.44 9.14 23.01
C VAL A 21 27.28 10.56 22.54
N THR A 22 28.30 11.07 21.87
CA THR A 22 28.32 12.41 21.28
C THR A 22 28.58 12.33 19.77
N ALA A 23 27.80 13.07 18.99
CA ALA A 23 28.04 13.24 17.55
C ALA A 23 28.55 14.64 17.24
N GLY A 24 29.26 14.78 16.12
CA GLY A 24 29.84 16.05 15.66
C GLY A 24 31.35 16.11 15.83
N SER A 25 31.93 17.21 15.37
CA SER A 25 33.38 17.48 15.44
C SER A 25 33.82 17.76 16.88
N LYS A 26 35.09 17.49 17.21
CA LYS A 26 35.70 17.82 18.52
C LYS A 26 35.48 19.29 18.93
N LYS A 27 35.34 20.21 17.96
CA LYS A 27 35.08 21.64 18.22
C LYS A 27 33.63 21.96 18.60
N ASN A 28 32.66 21.10 18.30
CA ASN A 28 31.25 21.35 18.61
C ASN A 28 30.47 20.02 18.83
N PRO A 29 30.68 19.35 19.99
CA PRO A 29 30.05 18.06 20.27
C PRO A 29 28.57 18.23 20.62
N LYS A 30 27.72 17.43 19.97
CA LYS A 30 26.28 17.32 20.27
C LYS A 30 26.02 16.02 21.03
N PRO A 31 25.55 16.08 22.29
CA PRO A 31 25.22 14.87 23.05
C PRO A 31 23.97 14.21 22.46
N ILE A 32 24.09 12.92 22.09
CA ILE A 32 22.97 12.09 21.62
C ILE A 32 22.39 11.27 22.78
N LEU A 33 23.26 10.67 23.60
CA LEU A 33 22.88 9.92 24.79
C LEU A 33 23.38 10.63 26.05
N LYS A 34 22.44 11.07 26.88
CA LYS A 34 22.68 11.65 28.20
C LYS A 34 21.52 11.30 29.13
N GLY A 35 21.84 11.00 30.39
CA GLY A 35 20.88 10.91 31.48
C GLY A 35 20.38 12.28 31.92
N ALA A 36 19.43 12.30 32.86
CA ALA A 36 19.00 13.53 33.51
C ALA A 36 20.22 14.25 34.11
N GLY A 37 20.35 15.56 33.85
CA GLY A 37 21.51 16.34 34.32
C GLY A 37 22.82 16.18 33.52
N GLY A 38 22.85 15.41 32.43
CA GLY A 38 24.06 15.23 31.61
C GLY A 38 24.96 14.06 32.04
N GLU A 39 24.48 13.26 33.00
CA GLU A 39 25.18 12.07 33.47
C GLU A 39 25.11 10.91 32.46
N GLY A 40 25.95 9.89 32.65
CA GLY A 40 25.95 8.72 31.77
C GLY A 40 24.80 7.78 32.12
N LEU A 41 24.17 7.19 31.10
CA LEU A 41 23.07 6.25 31.31
C LEU A 41 23.62 4.95 31.88
N SER A 42 23.00 4.47 32.97
CA SER A 42 23.34 3.20 33.61
C SER A 42 22.08 2.39 33.86
N GLY A 43 22.19 1.07 33.80
CA GLY A 43 21.06 0.16 34.00
C GLY A 43 21.46 -1.29 33.80
N TYR A 44 20.52 -2.19 34.08
CA TYR A 44 20.71 -3.62 33.88
C TYR A 44 19.40 -4.29 33.45
N VAL A 45 19.53 -5.41 32.75
CA VAL A 45 18.42 -6.29 32.35
C VAL A 45 18.81 -7.73 32.69
N GLU A 46 17.94 -8.40 33.43
CA GLU A 46 18.09 -9.82 33.76
C GLU A 46 17.61 -10.72 32.63
N GLY A 47 18.24 -11.88 32.50
CA GLY A 47 17.88 -12.88 31.51
C GLY A 47 16.45 -13.37 31.66
N GLY A 48 15.80 -13.63 30.53
CA GLY A 48 14.41 -14.08 30.48
C GLY A 48 13.37 -12.96 30.62
N LYS A 49 13.78 -11.71 30.84
CA LYS A 49 12.87 -10.55 30.86
C LYS A 49 12.79 -9.87 29.49
N PHE A 50 11.57 -9.57 29.08
CA PHE A 50 11.32 -8.67 27.96
C PHE A 50 11.38 -7.22 28.46
N CYS A 51 12.30 -6.42 27.91
CA CYS A 51 12.49 -5.02 28.29
C CYS A 51 12.23 -4.11 27.10
N ALA A 52 11.41 -3.07 27.29
CA ALA A 52 11.09 -2.08 26.28
C ALA A 52 11.68 -0.70 26.65
N ILE A 53 12.35 -0.05 25.69
CA ILE A 53 12.86 1.32 25.83
C ILE A 53 11.84 2.27 25.20
N MET A 54 11.19 3.10 26.01
CA MET A 54 10.18 4.06 25.56
C MET A 54 10.66 5.51 25.70
N GLY A 55 10.15 6.39 24.83
CA GLY A 55 10.47 7.82 24.85
C GLY A 55 10.17 8.52 23.52
N PRO A 56 10.16 9.86 23.47
CA PRO A 56 9.86 10.63 22.25
C PRO A 56 10.88 10.40 21.13
N SER A 57 10.53 10.80 19.90
CA SER A 57 11.47 10.78 18.78
C SER A 57 12.72 11.62 19.10
N GLY A 58 13.91 11.12 18.79
CA GLY A 58 15.18 11.79 19.11
C GLY A 58 15.70 11.60 20.54
N ALA A 59 15.00 10.88 21.42
CA ALA A 59 15.48 10.61 22.80
C ALA A 59 16.72 9.68 22.90
N GLY A 60 17.30 9.25 21.79
CA GLY A 60 18.49 8.39 21.76
C GLY A 60 18.22 6.88 21.86
N LYS A 61 16.95 6.42 21.80
CA LYS A 61 16.58 5.00 21.91
C LYS A 61 17.40 4.07 21.00
N THR A 62 17.43 4.37 19.71
CA THR A 62 18.19 3.60 18.70
C THR A 62 19.69 3.63 18.99
N THR A 63 20.21 4.76 19.48
CA THR A 63 21.62 4.91 19.87
C THR A 63 21.97 4.05 21.08
N LEU A 64 21.07 3.97 22.09
CA LEU A 64 21.27 3.11 23.26
C LEU A 64 21.26 1.64 22.86
N LEU A 65 20.30 1.23 22.02
CA LEU A 65 20.28 -0.15 21.49
C LEU A 65 21.54 -0.49 20.69
N ASN A 66 22.05 0.44 19.87
CA ASN A 66 23.31 0.25 19.16
C ASN A 66 24.51 0.09 20.12
N ALA A 67 24.54 0.85 21.21
CA ALA A 67 25.57 0.75 22.25
C ALA A 67 25.52 -0.61 22.95
N LEU A 68 24.33 -1.03 23.38
CA LEU A 68 24.12 -2.31 24.06
C LEU A 68 24.45 -3.51 23.15
N ALA A 69 24.20 -3.38 21.85
CA ALA A 69 24.55 -4.40 20.85
C ALA A 69 26.05 -4.43 20.48
N GLY A 70 26.89 -3.66 21.18
CA GLY A 70 28.33 -3.59 20.92
C GLY A 70 28.68 -3.05 19.53
N ARG A 71 27.81 -2.21 18.94
CA ARG A 71 28.11 -1.56 17.65
C ARG A 71 28.99 -0.34 17.87
N ARG A 72 29.89 -0.08 16.92
CA ARG A 72 30.79 1.06 16.98
C ARG A 72 30.01 2.36 16.84
N LEU A 73 30.00 3.17 17.89
CA LEU A 73 29.40 4.51 17.92
C LEU A 73 30.49 5.58 17.98
N PRO A 74 30.27 6.75 17.37
CA PRO A 74 31.21 7.87 17.46
C PRO A 74 31.29 8.37 18.91
N ASN A 75 32.51 8.58 19.42
CA ASN A 75 32.79 9.12 20.75
C ASN A 75 31.94 8.46 21.87
N PHE A 76 31.96 7.13 21.88
CA PHE A 76 31.30 6.32 22.90
C PHE A 76 32.13 6.31 24.19
N GLU A 77 31.49 6.63 25.31
CA GLU A 77 32.03 6.50 26.66
C GLU A 77 31.13 5.59 27.50
N GLY A 78 31.72 4.91 28.47
CA GLY A 78 31.03 3.97 29.36
C GLY A 78 31.37 2.51 29.06
N THR A 79 30.72 1.61 29.81
CA THR A 79 30.99 0.17 29.73
C THR A 79 29.67 -0.57 29.56
N VAL A 80 29.67 -1.58 28.68
CA VAL A 80 28.58 -2.54 28.51
C VAL A 80 29.15 -3.92 28.78
N LEU A 81 28.50 -4.68 29.65
CA LEU A 81 28.90 -6.03 30.03
C LEU A 81 27.74 -7.00 29.84
N VAL A 82 28.04 -8.17 29.30
CA VAL A 82 27.14 -9.33 29.23
C VAL A 82 27.77 -10.42 30.09
N ASP A 83 27.06 -10.86 31.14
CA ASP A 83 27.55 -11.86 32.09
C ASP A 83 28.89 -11.47 32.74
N GLY A 84 29.08 -10.17 33.00
CA GLY A 84 30.30 -9.61 33.58
C GLY A 84 31.51 -9.54 32.63
N LYS A 85 31.34 -9.88 31.34
CA LYS A 85 32.38 -9.82 30.31
C LYS A 85 32.01 -8.84 29.21
N GLU A 86 32.98 -8.43 28.41
CA GLU A 86 32.71 -7.65 27.21
C GLU A 86 31.75 -8.42 26.26
N PRO A 87 30.81 -7.71 25.61
CA PRO A 87 29.79 -8.34 24.77
C PRO A 87 30.40 -9.09 23.59
N ASP A 88 30.26 -10.42 23.57
CA ASP A 88 30.53 -11.21 22.38
C ASP A 88 29.41 -10.99 21.34
N ARG A 89 29.74 -10.24 20.28
CA ARG A 89 28.80 -9.89 19.21
C ARG A 89 28.21 -11.12 18.50
N ARG A 90 28.85 -12.29 18.57
CA ARG A 90 28.31 -13.54 18.00
C ARG A 90 27.09 -14.06 18.74
N ARG A 91 26.90 -13.66 20.01
CA ARG A 91 25.77 -14.05 20.86
C ARG A 91 24.63 -13.02 20.87
N ILE A 92 24.77 -11.92 20.12
CA ILE A 92 23.82 -10.81 20.08
C ILE A 92 23.14 -10.78 18.70
N ALA A 93 21.82 -10.97 18.67
CA ALA A 93 21.01 -10.71 17.50
C ALA A 93 20.49 -9.26 17.54
N PHE A 94 20.67 -8.52 16.44
CA PHE A 94 20.23 -7.13 16.33
C PHE A 94 19.43 -6.92 15.05
N VAL A 95 18.17 -6.52 15.20
CA VAL A 95 17.31 -6.15 14.07
C VAL A 95 17.48 -4.66 13.82
N MET A 96 17.86 -4.29 12.59
CA MET A 96 18.04 -2.90 12.20
C MET A 96 16.68 -2.21 11.99
N GLN A 97 16.63 -0.89 12.18
CA GLN A 97 15.42 -0.10 11.97
C GLN A 97 15.00 -0.07 10.48
N GLU A 98 15.98 -0.15 9.58
CA GLU A 98 15.78 -0.25 8.14
C GLU A 98 16.37 -1.59 7.66
N ASP A 99 15.63 -2.29 6.80
CA ASP A 99 16.12 -3.48 6.13
C ASP A 99 17.15 -3.06 5.08
N VAL A 100 18.40 -3.47 5.28
CA VAL A 100 19.49 -3.21 4.32
C VAL A 100 19.54 -4.38 3.34
N LEU A 101 18.82 -4.24 2.22
CA LEU A 101 18.96 -5.13 1.06
C LEU A 101 19.97 -4.54 0.07
N CYS A 102 20.65 -5.38 -0.71
CA CYS A 102 21.51 -4.89 -1.79
C CYS A 102 20.65 -4.24 -2.89
N PRO A 103 20.85 -2.96 -3.23
CA PRO A 103 19.98 -2.25 -4.19
C PRO A 103 20.00 -2.83 -5.60
N THR A 104 21.07 -3.54 -5.96
CA THR A 104 21.25 -4.16 -7.27
C THR A 104 20.69 -5.58 -7.35
N GLN A 105 20.22 -6.15 -6.23
CA GLN A 105 19.66 -7.48 -6.22
C GLN A 105 18.21 -7.46 -6.68
N THR A 106 17.84 -8.41 -7.53
CA THR A 106 16.43 -8.68 -7.80
C THR A 106 15.75 -9.24 -6.55
N PRO A 107 14.41 -9.10 -6.41
CA PRO A 107 13.69 -9.69 -5.27
C PRO A 107 13.99 -11.19 -5.07
N ARG A 108 14.15 -11.93 -6.17
CA ARG A 108 14.54 -13.34 -6.18
C ARG A 108 15.92 -13.58 -5.57
N GLU A 109 16.91 -12.75 -5.91
CA GLU A 109 18.26 -12.87 -5.38
C GLU A 109 18.30 -12.56 -3.88
N ALA A 110 17.55 -11.55 -3.44
CA ALA A 110 17.41 -11.23 -2.02
C ALA A 110 16.79 -12.38 -1.22
N LEU A 111 15.72 -13.00 -1.75
CA LEU A 111 15.09 -14.18 -1.15
C LEU A 111 16.02 -15.40 -1.15
N MET A 112 16.73 -15.66 -2.26
CA MET A 112 17.73 -16.72 -2.36
C MET A 112 18.87 -16.55 -1.36
N PHE A 113 19.33 -15.31 -1.16
CA PHE A 113 20.35 -14.99 -0.16
C PHE A 113 19.83 -15.29 1.26
N SER A 114 18.63 -14.84 1.60
CA SER A 114 17.98 -15.12 2.90
C SER A 114 17.78 -16.62 3.12
N ALA A 115 17.29 -17.35 2.11
CA ALA A 115 17.10 -18.80 2.15
C ALA A 115 18.44 -19.52 2.33
N GLY A 116 19.51 -19.06 1.66
CA GLY A 116 20.86 -19.60 1.81
C GLY A 116 21.41 -19.49 3.24
N LEU A 117 21.07 -18.41 3.96
CA LEU A 117 21.51 -18.17 5.33
C LEU A 117 20.66 -18.91 6.38
N ARG A 118 19.35 -19.04 6.15
CA ARG A 118 18.41 -19.60 7.14
C ARG A 118 18.21 -21.10 7.03
N LEU A 119 18.35 -21.67 5.83
CA LEU A 119 18.11 -23.10 5.61
C LEU A 119 19.38 -23.93 5.85
N PRO A 120 19.26 -25.13 6.44
CA PRO A 120 20.38 -26.05 6.61
C PRO A 120 21.17 -26.29 5.32
N ALA A 121 22.47 -26.57 5.44
CA ALA A 121 23.32 -26.92 4.30
C ALA A 121 22.88 -28.22 3.60
N THR A 122 22.10 -29.06 4.26
CA THR A 122 21.53 -30.31 3.73
C THR A 122 20.42 -30.09 2.71
N VAL A 123 19.78 -28.92 2.71
CA VAL A 123 18.73 -28.59 1.73
C VAL A 123 19.39 -28.29 0.38
N SER A 124 18.97 -29.01 -0.66
CA SER A 124 19.56 -28.89 -1.99
C SER A 124 19.33 -27.49 -2.59
N LEU A 125 20.21 -27.06 -3.52
CA LEU A 125 20.07 -25.73 -4.13
C LEU A 125 18.76 -25.60 -4.95
N ALA A 126 18.29 -26.70 -5.53
CA ALA A 126 17.00 -26.76 -6.22
C ALA A 126 15.83 -26.57 -5.25
N GLU A 127 15.90 -27.19 -4.07
CA GLU A 127 14.88 -27.07 -3.03
C GLU A 127 14.91 -25.69 -2.34
N LYS A 128 16.10 -25.12 -2.15
CA LYS A 128 16.26 -23.71 -1.72
C LYS A 128 15.67 -22.74 -2.75
N ARG A 129 15.88 -22.98 -4.05
CA ARG A 129 15.26 -22.20 -5.14
C ARG A 129 13.74 -22.32 -5.10
N LYS A 130 13.21 -23.52 -4.91
CA LYS A 130 11.77 -23.75 -4.75
C LYS A 130 11.19 -22.98 -3.58
N LEU A 131 11.85 -23.02 -2.42
CA LEU A 131 11.46 -22.25 -1.22
C LEU A 131 11.61 -20.72 -1.39
N ALA A 132 12.57 -20.28 -2.19
CA ALA A 132 12.78 -18.86 -2.52
C ALA A 132 11.89 -18.35 -3.67
N GLY A 133 10.93 -19.16 -4.14
CA GLY A 133 9.92 -18.74 -5.11
C GLY A 133 10.28 -19.00 -6.58
N ASP A 134 11.05 -20.07 -6.88
CA ASP A 134 11.10 -20.56 -8.26
C ASP A 134 9.72 -21.03 -8.72
N ARG A 135 9.40 -20.83 -10.01
CA ARG A 135 8.03 -20.81 -10.59
C ARG A 135 7.19 -22.09 -10.46
N GLU A 136 7.69 -23.14 -9.82
CA GLU A 136 6.86 -24.27 -9.41
C GLU A 136 6.23 -23.94 -8.06
N ARG A 137 4.94 -23.61 -8.05
CA ARG A 137 4.20 -23.03 -6.92
C ARG A 137 3.57 -24.12 -6.02
N PRO A 138 4.21 -24.60 -4.93
CA PRO A 138 3.52 -25.42 -3.94
C PRO A 138 2.63 -24.61 -2.98
N ASN A 139 2.61 -23.26 -3.06
CA ASN A 139 1.85 -22.38 -2.15
C ASN A 139 1.41 -21.07 -2.86
N TYR A 140 0.59 -21.16 -3.91
CA TYR A 140 0.00 -19.96 -4.49
C TYR A 140 -1.05 -19.39 -3.52
N GLN A 141 -0.72 -18.29 -2.84
CA GLN A 141 -1.66 -17.64 -1.93
C GLN A 141 -2.63 -16.77 -2.72
N VAL A 142 -3.82 -17.31 -3.02
CA VAL A 142 -4.86 -16.65 -3.81
C VAL A 142 -5.22 -15.29 -3.18
N MET A 143 -5.44 -15.26 -1.86
CA MET A 143 -5.78 -14.02 -1.14
C MET A 143 -4.71 -12.94 -1.24
N THR A 144 -3.42 -13.30 -1.21
CA THR A 144 -2.32 -12.34 -1.33
C THR A 144 -2.28 -11.70 -2.72
N HIS A 145 -2.49 -12.50 -3.77
CA HIS A 145 -2.55 -12.00 -5.15
C HIS A 145 -3.79 -11.14 -5.36
N PHE A 146 -4.95 -11.57 -4.88
CA PHE A 146 -6.18 -10.76 -4.96
C PHE A 146 -6.06 -9.43 -4.21
N GLY A 147 -5.42 -9.43 -3.03
CA GLY A 147 -5.11 -8.22 -2.29
C GLY A 147 -4.19 -7.27 -3.06
N ALA A 148 -3.14 -7.80 -3.71
CA ALA A 148 -2.24 -7.01 -4.54
C ALA A 148 -2.94 -6.37 -5.74
N ILE A 149 -3.77 -7.14 -6.45
CA ILE A 149 -4.60 -6.63 -7.57
C ILE A 149 -5.58 -5.57 -7.06
N SER A 150 -6.27 -5.81 -5.95
CA SER A 150 -7.22 -4.86 -5.36
C SER A 150 -6.53 -3.55 -4.95
N GLN A 151 -5.30 -3.62 -4.44
CA GLN A 151 -4.52 -2.44 -4.08
C GLN A 151 -4.13 -1.62 -5.32
N ILE A 152 -3.80 -2.28 -6.43
CA ILE A 152 -3.56 -1.61 -7.72
C ILE A 152 -4.85 -0.96 -8.23
N ALA A 153 -5.99 -1.63 -8.10
CA ALA A 153 -7.28 -1.07 -8.49
C ALA A 153 -7.63 0.18 -7.67
N ILE A 154 -7.40 0.16 -6.35
CA ILE A 154 -7.54 1.34 -5.48
C ILE A 154 -6.59 2.46 -5.92
N GLY A 155 -5.31 2.15 -6.17
CA GLY A 155 -4.35 3.13 -6.68
C GLY A 155 -4.77 3.75 -8.01
N GLY A 156 -5.28 2.94 -8.94
CA GLY A 156 -5.83 3.38 -10.21
C GLY A 156 -7.08 4.24 -10.06
N MET A 157 -7.95 3.93 -9.10
CA MET A 157 -9.12 4.75 -8.75
C MET A 157 -8.71 6.15 -8.32
N PHE A 158 -7.77 6.26 -7.37
CA PHE A 158 -7.27 7.56 -6.93
C PHE A 158 -6.54 8.29 -8.07
N GLY A 159 -5.74 7.58 -8.85
CA GLY A 159 -5.05 8.14 -10.02
C GLY A 159 -6.00 8.72 -11.08
N ALA A 160 -7.18 8.13 -11.26
CA ALA A 160 -8.21 8.65 -12.15
C ALA A 160 -9.04 9.79 -11.54
N ALA A 161 -9.43 9.69 -10.26
CA ALA A 161 -10.32 10.64 -9.61
C ALA A 161 -9.62 11.95 -9.18
N GLN A 162 -8.46 11.83 -8.53
CA GLN A 162 -7.84 12.95 -7.80
C GLN A 162 -7.40 14.11 -8.71
N PRO A 163 -6.80 13.88 -9.90
CA PRO A 163 -6.45 14.98 -10.80
C PRO A 163 -7.68 15.78 -11.25
N LEU A 164 -8.80 15.10 -11.52
CA LEU A 164 -10.03 15.73 -11.97
C LEU A 164 -10.70 16.53 -10.86
N LEU A 165 -10.70 16.03 -9.62
CA LEU A 165 -11.24 16.77 -8.48
C LEU A 165 -10.46 18.06 -8.19
N LEU A 166 -9.16 18.08 -8.48
CA LEU A 166 -8.29 19.24 -8.26
C LEU A 166 -8.33 20.23 -9.41
N SER A 167 -8.28 19.76 -10.66
CA SER A 167 -8.17 20.65 -11.83
C SER A 167 -9.53 21.12 -12.34
N PHE A 168 -10.55 20.28 -12.29
CA PHE A 168 -11.82 20.57 -12.95
C PHE A 168 -12.57 21.77 -12.37
N PRO A 169 -12.65 22.01 -11.04
CA PRO A 169 -13.32 23.21 -10.53
C PRO A 169 -12.70 24.52 -11.04
N LEU A 170 -11.38 24.52 -11.27
CA LEU A 170 -10.66 25.66 -11.86
C LEU A 170 -11.02 25.82 -13.34
N GLU A 171 -11.02 24.72 -14.10
CA GLU A 171 -11.44 24.71 -15.51
C GLU A 171 -12.90 25.11 -15.69
N ALA A 172 -13.79 24.67 -14.80
CA ALA A 172 -15.22 24.99 -14.82
C ALA A 172 -15.47 26.48 -14.56
N ALA A 173 -14.63 27.14 -13.77
CA ALA A 173 -14.71 28.58 -13.57
C ALA A 173 -14.33 29.37 -14.85
N LEU A 174 -13.33 28.89 -15.59
CA LEU A 174 -12.97 29.44 -16.90
C LEU A 174 -14.08 29.19 -17.93
N PHE A 175 -14.58 27.95 -18.00
CA PHE A 175 -15.69 27.53 -18.87
C PHE A 175 -16.89 28.47 -18.76
N LYS A 176 -17.32 28.83 -17.54
CA LYS A 176 -18.48 29.72 -17.35
C LYS A 176 -18.29 31.09 -17.99
N LYS A 177 -17.06 31.63 -17.96
CA LYS A 177 -16.74 32.91 -18.61
C LYS A 177 -16.81 32.79 -20.13
N GLU A 178 -16.23 31.72 -20.68
CA GLU A 178 -16.19 31.46 -22.12
C GLU A 178 -17.59 31.13 -22.69
N TYR A 179 -18.40 30.40 -21.91
CA TYR A 179 -19.80 30.10 -22.21
C TYR A 179 -20.67 31.36 -22.25
N GLY A 180 -20.47 32.30 -21.32
CA GLY A 180 -21.22 33.56 -21.30
C GLY A 180 -21.00 34.45 -22.52
N VAL A 181 -19.83 34.33 -23.18
CA VAL A 181 -19.51 35.03 -24.44
C VAL A 181 -19.99 34.24 -25.67
N GLY A 182 -20.52 33.03 -25.49
CA GLY A 182 -21.04 32.19 -26.58
C GLY A 182 -19.96 31.52 -27.43
N THR A 183 -18.74 31.35 -26.90
CA THR A 183 -17.63 30.75 -27.68
C THR A 183 -17.83 29.27 -27.99
N TYR A 184 -18.38 28.49 -27.06
CA TYR A 184 -18.69 27.06 -27.25
C TYR A 184 -19.69 26.56 -26.19
N THR A 185 -20.31 25.40 -26.46
CA THR A 185 -21.30 24.77 -25.57
C THR A 185 -20.67 23.76 -24.61
N ALA A 186 -21.39 23.38 -23.56
CA ALA A 186 -20.94 22.36 -22.60
C ALA A 186 -20.68 20.99 -23.25
N THR A 187 -21.48 20.60 -24.25
CA THR A 187 -21.30 19.34 -24.98
C THR A 187 -20.00 19.32 -25.77
N THR A 188 -19.65 20.42 -26.45
CA THR A 188 -18.40 20.57 -27.19
C THR A 188 -17.19 20.52 -26.26
N TYR A 189 -17.26 21.20 -25.11
CA TYR A 189 -16.21 21.16 -24.09
C TYR A 189 -15.98 19.74 -23.55
N PHE A 190 -17.05 19.05 -23.14
CA PHE A 190 -16.93 17.70 -22.60
C PHE A 190 -16.50 16.68 -23.66
N ALA A 191 -16.93 16.84 -24.91
CA ALA A 191 -16.47 15.98 -26.01
C ALA A 191 -14.96 16.13 -26.23
N ALA A 192 -14.46 17.37 -26.28
CA ALA A 192 -13.02 17.65 -26.41
C ALA A 192 -12.23 17.13 -25.20
N LYS A 193 -12.71 17.37 -23.98
CA LYS A 193 -12.07 16.88 -22.75
C LYS A 193 -12.00 15.36 -22.73
N THR A 194 -13.11 14.69 -23.07
CA THR A 194 -13.18 13.22 -23.12
C THR A 194 -12.22 12.66 -24.18
N ALA A 195 -12.14 13.29 -25.36
CA ALA A 195 -11.23 12.88 -26.43
C ALA A 195 -9.75 12.93 -26.02
N VAL A 196 -9.36 13.84 -25.12
CA VAL A 196 -7.99 13.91 -24.58
C VAL A 196 -7.78 12.94 -23.41
N GLU A 197 -8.78 12.81 -22.54
CA GLU A 197 -8.70 12.01 -21.32
C GLU A 197 -8.69 10.50 -21.60
N VAL A 198 -9.46 10.04 -22.59
CA VAL A 198 -9.62 8.62 -22.92
C VAL A 198 -8.30 7.97 -23.37
N PRO A 199 -7.52 8.54 -24.30
CA PRO A 199 -6.20 7.98 -24.66
C PRO A 199 -5.17 8.09 -23.53
N LYS A 200 -5.17 9.22 -22.81
CA LYS A 200 -4.25 9.44 -21.68
C LYS A 200 -4.48 8.40 -20.57
N SER A 201 -5.74 8.14 -20.22
CA SER A 201 -6.09 7.15 -19.19
C SER A 201 -5.73 5.72 -19.62
N PHE A 202 -5.86 5.39 -20.90
CA PHE A 202 -5.41 4.09 -21.43
C PHE A 202 -3.90 3.92 -21.26
N LEU A 203 -3.11 4.94 -21.60
CA LEU A 203 -1.65 4.91 -21.46
C LEU A 203 -1.24 4.72 -20.00
N VAL A 204 -1.88 5.43 -19.06
CA VAL A 204 -1.62 5.27 -17.63
C VAL A 204 -1.96 3.85 -17.17
N ALA A 205 -3.13 3.32 -17.54
CA ALA A 205 -3.52 1.94 -17.20
C ALA A 205 -2.55 0.89 -17.78
N ALA A 206 -2.11 1.08 -19.02
CA ALA A 206 -1.14 0.22 -19.69
C ALA A 206 0.21 0.22 -18.96
N LEU A 207 0.71 1.40 -18.58
CA LEU A 207 1.97 1.52 -17.85
C LEU A 207 1.88 0.89 -16.45
N THR A 208 0.77 1.11 -15.73
CA THR A 208 0.55 0.52 -14.41
C THR A 208 0.61 -1.01 -14.46
N TRP A 209 -0.09 -1.62 -15.42
CA TRP A 209 -0.10 -3.08 -15.56
C TRP A 209 1.18 -3.62 -16.18
N LEU A 210 1.83 -2.91 -17.10
CA LEU A 210 3.09 -3.36 -17.69
C LEU A 210 4.15 -3.62 -16.61
N VAL A 211 4.20 -2.80 -15.56
CA VAL A 211 5.13 -3.01 -14.45
C VAL A 211 4.57 -4.03 -13.45
N SER A 212 3.32 -3.85 -13.03
CA SER A 212 2.74 -4.61 -11.93
C SER A 212 2.50 -6.09 -12.27
N TYR A 213 2.14 -6.38 -13.53
CA TYR A 213 1.86 -7.74 -14.01
C TYR A 213 3.07 -8.66 -13.78
N TRP A 214 4.28 -8.20 -14.14
CA TRP A 214 5.51 -8.97 -13.94
C TRP A 214 5.99 -9.00 -12.50
N LEU A 215 5.77 -7.92 -11.74
CA LEU A 215 6.15 -7.87 -10.32
C LEU A 215 5.32 -8.84 -9.46
N ILE A 216 4.02 -8.92 -9.71
CA ILE A 216 3.12 -9.83 -8.99
C ILE A 216 3.16 -11.25 -9.58
N ALA A 217 3.62 -11.39 -10.84
CA ALA A 217 3.59 -12.63 -11.61
C ALA A 217 2.15 -13.17 -11.80
N LEU A 218 1.27 -12.29 -12.30
CA LEU A 218 -0.12 -12.63 -12.60
C LEU A 218 -0.25 -13.56 -13.81
N GLU A 219 -1.37 -14.28 -13.85
CA GLU A 219 -1.78 -15.15 -14.96
C GLU A 219 -2.90 -14.49 -15.78
N GLY A 220 -3.20 -15.06 -16.94
CA GLY A 220 -4.14 -14.50 -17.89
C GLY A 220 -3.57 -13.40 -18.80
N PRO A 221 -4.32 -13.01 -19.84
CA PRO A 221 -3.86 -12.06 -20.84
C PRO A 221 -3.79 -10.63 -20.26
N ILE A 222 -2.58 -10.04 -20.26
CA ILE A 222 -2.32 -8.67 -19.76
C ILE A 222 -3.28 -7.61 -20.33
N ILE A 223 -3.72 -7.78 -21.58
CA ILE A 223 -4.62 -6.82 -22.23
C ILE A 223 -5.96 -6.70 -21.50
N LEU A 224 -6.49 -7.78 -20.90
CA LEU A 224 -7.74 -7.73 -20.16
C LEU A 224 -7.59 -6.94 -18.86
N TYR A 225 -6.45 -7.04 -18.17
CA TYR A 225 -6.15 -6.21 -17.00
C TYR A 225 -6.09 -4.72 -17.37
N ILE A 226 -5.43 -4.39 -18.49
CA ILE A 226 -5.35 -3.02 -18.99
C ILE A 226 -6.76 -2.47 -19.30
N LEU A 227 -7.57 -3.24 -20.03
CA LEU A 227 -8.92 -2.84 -20.40
C LEU A 227 -9.85 -2.70 -19.19
N ALA A 228 -9.76 -3.62 -18.21
CA ALA A 228 -10.55 -3.54 -16.99
C ALA A 228 -10.18 -2.30 -16.14
N LEU A 229 -8.89 -2.02 -15.97
CA LEU A 229 -8.43 -0.82 -15.26
C LEU A 229 -8.82 0.46 -15.99
N TRP A 230 -8.70 0.47 -17.31
CA TRP A 230 -9.08 1.62 -18.13
C TRP A 230 -10.57 1.92 -18.06
N LEU A 231 -11.42 0.89 -18.19
CA LEU A 231 -12.87 1.03 -18.11
C LEU A 231 -13.33 1.47 -16.71
N MET A 232 -12.76 0.87 -15.66
CA MET A 232 -12.97 1.28 -14.28
C MET A 232 -12.54 2.73 -14.06
N GLY A 233 -11.36 3.09 -14.56
CA GLY A 233 -10.82 4.46 -14.51
C GLY A 233 -11.73 5.48 -15.20
N PHE A 234 -12.30 5.13 -16.36
CA PHE A 234 -13.29 5.95 -17.06
C PHE A 234 -14.56 6.18 -16.22
N ALA A 235 -15.09 5.14 -15.58
CA ALA A 235 -16.27 5.25 -14.71
C ALA A 235 -16.01 6.15 -13.48
N ILE A 236 -14.83 6.01 -12.88
CA ILE A 236 -14.39 6.79 -11.72
C ILE A 236 -14.15 8.25 -12.13
N ALA A 237 -13.53 8.49 -13.27
CA ALA A 237 -13.31 9.83 -13.81
C ALA A 237 -14.63 10.57 -14.07
N SER A 238 -15.63 9.88 -14.63
CA SER A 238 -16.98 10.45 -14.80
C SER A 238 -17.65 10.82 -13.48
N THR A 239 -17.47 9.98 -12.45
CA THR A 239 -17.95 10.27 -11.08
C THR A 239 -17.26 11.49 -10.49
N ALA A 240 -15.94 11.58 -10.64
CA ALA A 240 -15.15 12.72 -10.19
C ALA A 240 -15.53 14.03 -10.90
N LEU A 241 -15.77 13.99 -12.21
CA LEU A 241 -16.23 15.14 -12.99
C LEU A 241 -17.62 15.61 -12.56
N LEU A 242 -18.55 14.69 -12.32
CA LEU A 242 -19.87 15.02 -11.79
C LEU A 242 -19.75 15.73 -10.44
N LEU A 243 -18.95 15.19 -9.52
CA LEU A 243 -18.69 15.83 -8.24
C LEU A 243 -18.05 17.21 -8.42
N GLY A 244 -17.07 17.32 -9.31
CA GLY A 244 -16.41 18.58 -9.69
C GLY A 244 -17.38 19.64 -10.22
N CYS A 245 -18.44 19.23 -10.93
CA CYS A 245 -19.49 20.15 -11.41
C CYS A 245 -20.38 20.66 -10.28
N LEU A 246 -20.57 19.87 -9.21
CA LEU A 246 -21.48 20.17 -8.11
C LEU A 246 -20.83 21.00 -7.01
N VAL A 247 -19.51 20.90 -6.83
CA VAL A 247 -18.78 21.65 -5.80
C VAL A 247 -18.49 23.09 -6.24
N PRO A 248 -18.47 24.07 -5.30
CA PRO A 248 -18.22 25.47 -5.64
C PRO A 248 -16.73 25.80 -5.81
N ASN A 249 -15.85 25.07 -5.14
CA ASN A 249 -14.40 25.26 -5.16
C ASN A 249 -13.67 23.93 -4.87
N VAL A 250 -12.35 23.93 -5.08
CA VAL A 250 -11.50 22.75 -4.89
C VAL A 250 -11.50 22.27 -3.44
N GLU A 251 -11.51 23.19 -2.47
CA GLU A 251 -11.47 22.88 -1.04
C GLU A 251 -12.67 22.05 -0.59
N VAL A 252 -13.89 22.46 -0.96
CA VAL A 252 -15.11 21.69 -0.68
C VAL A 252 -15.07 20.36 -1.43
N GLY A 253 -14.55 20.33 -2.67
CA GLY A 253 -14.34 19.10 -3.43
C GLY A 253 -13.47 18.08 -2.71
N LEU A 254 -12.36 18.52 -2.12
CA LEU A 254 -11.47 17.66 -1.35
C LEU A 254 -12.13 17.15 -0.07
N GLN A 255 -12.93 17.97 0.60
CA GLN A 255 -13.65 17.58 1.81
C GLN A 255 -14.79 16.60 1.53
N VAL A 256 -15.45 16.68 0.37
CA VAL A 256 -16.52 15.75 -0.03
C VAL A 256 -15.96 14.48 -0.67
N SER A 257 -14.74 14.51 -1.21
CA SER A 257 -14.14 13.36 -1.90
C SER A 257 -14.15 12.04 -1.10
N PRO A 258 -13.87 12.00 0.23
CA PRO A 258 -13.90 10.76 0.99
C PRO A 258 -15.30 10.16 1.08
N ALA A 259 -16.36 10.99 1.07
CA ALA A 259 -17.74 10.51 1.08
C ALA A 259 -18.11 9.73 -0.19
N VAL A 260 -17.38 9.94 -1.29
CA VAL A 260 -17.56 9.20 -2.55
C VAL A 260 -16.54 8.06 -2.67
N LEU A 261 -15.28 8.29 -2.30
CA LEU A 261 -14.18 7.34 -2.50
C LEU A 261 -14.10 6.26 -1.42
N VAL A 262 -14.43 6.55 -0.15
CA VAL A 262 -14.36 5.55 0.92
C VAL A 262 -15.41 4.46 0.74
N PRO A 263 -16.69 4.77 0.42
CA PRO A 263 -17.67 3.71 0.13
C PRO A 263 -17.25 2.79 -1.01
N GLN A 264 -16.58 3.31 -2.05
CA GLN A 264 -16.06 2.49 -3.15
C GLN A 264 -15.12 1.39 -2.63
N ILE A 265 -14.25 1.73 -1.67
CA ILE A 265 -13.30 0.80 -1.05
C ILE A 265 -14.01 -0.21 -0.14
N LEU A 266 -14.96 0.27 0.66
CA LEU A 266 -15.73 -0.59 1.58
C LEU A 266 -16.55 -1.65 0.82
N PHE A 267 -17.12 -1.27 -0.33
CA PHE A 267 -17.94 -2.15 -1.17
C PHE A 267 -17.17 -2.89 -2.26
N ALA A 268 -15.84 -2.79 -2.27
CA ALA A 268 -14.97 -3.39 -3.28
C ALA A 268 -14.84 -4.93 -3.19
N GLY A 269 -15.50 -5.56 -2.21
CA GLY A 269 -15.47 -7.01 -1.96
C GLY A 269 -14.32 -7.49 -1.06
N PHE A 270 -13.23 -6.72 -0.96
CA PHE A 270 -12.06 -7.12 -0.18
C PHE A 270 -12.22 -6.96 1.35
N PHE A 271 -12.75 -5.83 1.82
CA PHE A 271 -12.78 -5.51 3.27
C PHE A 271 -14.04 -5.96 4.01
N ILE A 272 -15.18 -5.96 3.33
CA ILE A 272 -16.48 -6.27 3.93
C ILE A 272 -17.20 -7.25 3.01
N LYS A 273 -17.63 -8.39 3.56
CA LYS A 273 -18.45 -9.36 2.84
C LYS A 273 -19.84 -8.77 2.56
N SER A 274 -20.38 -9.02 1.37
CA SER A 274 -21.69 -8.51 0.90
C SER A 274 -22.83 -8.77 1.91
N GLU A 275 -22.78 -9.92 2.60
CA GLU A 275 -23.78 -10.33 3.60
C GLU A 275 -23.77 -9.49 4.88
N GLN A 276 -22.61 -8.95 5.26
CA GLN A 276 -22.43 -8.14 6.46
C GLN A 276 -22.93 -6.69 6.25
N ILE A 277 -23.25 -6.31 5.01
CA ILE A 277 -23.77 -4.99 4.69
C ILE A 277 -25.26 -4.93 5.08
N PRO A 278 -25.68 -3.96 5.92
CA PRO A 278 -27.07 -3.79 6.28
C PRO A 278 -27.97 -3.67 5.03
N PRO A 279 -29.16 -4.33 4.99
CA PRO A 279 -30.00 -4.37 3.80
C PRO A 279 -30.31 -3.00 3.17
N PHE A 280 -30.47 -1.96 4.00
CA PHE A 280 -30.76 -0.60 3.55
C PHE A 280 -29.59 0.11 2.85
N LEU A 281 -28.34 -0.37 3.00
CA LEU A 281 -27.15 0.16 2.33
C LEU A 281 -26.71 -0.67 1.12
N ARG A 282 -27.27 -1.86 0.91
CA ARG A 282 -26.83 -2.76 -0.16
C ARG A 282 -26.98 -2.15 -1.55
N TRP A 283 -27.95 -1.27 -1.77
CA TRP A 283 -28.12 -0.64 -3.09
C TRP A 283 -26.93 0.26 -3.48
N ALA A 284 -26.22 0.85 -2.51
CA ALA A 284 -25.10 1.75 -2.77
C ALA A 284 -23.89 1.03 -3.39
N GLN A 285 -23.78 -0.29 -3.17
CA GLN A 285 -22.74 -1.11 -3.79
C GLN A 285 -22.81 -1.13 -5.31
N TYR A 286 -24.01 -0.93 -5.89
CA TYR A 286 -24.21 -0.94 -7.35
C TYR A 286 -23.74 0.37 -8.01
N LEU A 287 -23.48 1.41 -7.23
CA LEU A 287 -22.86 2.65 -7.72
C LEU A 287 -21.33 2.62 -7.62
N CYS A 288 -20.77 1.55 -7.05
CA CYS A 288 -19.35 1.46 -6.76
C CYS A 288 -18.59 0.82 -7.93
N SER A 289 -18.04 1.63 -8.83
CA SER A 289 -17.20 1.19 -9.95
C SER A 289 -15.98 0.36 -9.52
N LEU A 290 -15.41 0.61 -8.34
CA LEU A 290 -14.29 -0.21 -7.84
C LEU A 290 -14.69 -1.68 -7.63
N ARG A 291 -15.92 -1.97 -7.19
CA ARG A 291 -16.44 -3.33 -7.03
C ARG A 291 -16.42 -4.08 -8.35
N TYR A 292 -17.00 -3.50 -9.39
CA TYR A 292 -17.07 -4.12 -10.71
C TYR A 292 -15.70 -4.28 -11.36
N GLY A 293 -14.79 -3.33 -11.14
CA GLY A 293 -13.39 -3.46 -11.56
C GLY A 293 -12.68 -4.62 -10.89
N ASN A 294 -12.79 -4.74 -9.56
CA ASN A 294 -12.25 -5.87 -8.80
C ASN A 294 -12.85 -7.21 -9.21
N ASN A 295 -14.15 -7.26 -9.49
CA ASN A 295 -14.80 -8.47 -10.00
C ASN A 295 -14.19 -8.91 -11.34
N LEU A 296 -13.97 -7.98 -12.27
CA LEU A 296 -13.31 -8.29 -13.54
C LEU A 296 -11.89 -8.79 -13.31
N PHE A 297 -11.11 -8.13 -12.44
CA PHE A 297 -9.76 -8.61 -12.14
C PHE A 297 -9.74 -9.99 -11.49
N ALA A 298 -10.68 -10.27 -10.59
CA ALA A 298 -10.82 -11.58 -9.98
C ALA A 298 -11.14 -12.66 -11.03
N LEU A 299 -12.02 -12.36 -11.98
CA LEU A 299 -12.35 -13.28 -13.07
C LEU A 299 -11.18 -13.50 -14.03
N ILE A 300 -10.39 -12.45 -14.32
CA ILE A 300 -9.21 -12.58 -15.19
C ILE A 300 -8.10 -13.38 -14.50
N ALA A 301 -7.91 -13.20 -13.18
CA ALA A 301 -6.82 -13.84 -12.44
C ALA A 301 -7.16 -15.24 -11.90
N PHE A 302 -8.43 -15.47 -11.53
CA PHE A 302 -8.89 -16.65 -10.79
C PHE A 302 -10.07 -17.35 -11.48
N GLY A 303 -10.35 -17.02 -12.73
CA GLY A 303 -11.44 -17.63 -13.49
C GLY A 303 -11.22 -19.13 -13.75
N PRO A 304 -12.29 -19.89 -14.05
CA PRO A 304 -12.20 -21.33 -14.30
C PRO A 304 -11.19 -21.70 -15.39
N GLN A 305 -11.09 -20.89 -16.45
CA GLN A 305 -10.19 -21.15 -17.59
C GLN A 305 -8.71 -21.09 -17.22
N GLU A 306 -8.33 -20.21 -16.29
CA GLU A 306 -6.93 -20.05 -15.86
C GLU A 306 -6.58 -21.06 -14.76
N THR A 307 -7.55 -21.37 -13.90
CA THR A 307 -7.37 -22.26 -12.73
C THR A 307 -7.48 -23.76 -13.05
N ASP A 308 -7.86 -24.14 -14.28
CA ASP A 308 -7.97 -25.56 -14.68
C ASP A 308 -6.64 -26.34 -14.59
N SER A 309 -5.51 -25.63 -14.67
CA SER A 309 -4.17 -26.22 -14.53
C SER A 309 -3.65 -26.25 -13.08
N TRP A 310 -4.39 -25.67 -12.14
CA TRP A 310 -3.95 -25.52 -10.75
C TRP A 310 -4.22 -26.78 -9.94
N ASP A 311 -3.55 -26.91 -8.80
CA ASP A 311 -3.86 -27.96 -7.83
C ASP A 311 -5.26 -27.77 -7.21
N ASN A 312 -5.90 -28.87 -6.85
CA ASN A 312 -7.28 -28.86 -6.33
C ASN A 312 -7.47 -27.95 -5.10
N SER A 313 -6.47 -27.85 -4.22
CA SER A 313 -6.52 -26.99 -3.03
C SER A 313 -6.53 -25.50 -3.40
N THR A 314 -5.60 -25.06 -4.24
CA THR A 314 -5.54 -23.67 -4.69
C THR A 314 -6.75 -23.29 -5.55
N ARG A 315 -7.23 -24.20 -6.40
CA ARG A 315 -8.46 -24.01 -7.16
C ARG A 315 -9.67 -23.80 -6.26
N ALA A 316 -9.81 -24.62 -5.22
CA ALA A 316 -10.90 -24.45 -4.25
C ALA A 316 -10.81 -23.12 -3.49
N GLU A 317 -9.61 -22.61 -3.20
CA GLU A 317 -9.43 -21.27 -2.60
C GLU A 317 -9.86 -20.15 -3.55
N ALA A 318 -9.54 -20.29 -4.85
CA ALA A 318 -9.98 -19.36 -5.91
C ALA A 318 -11.51 -19.37 -6.08
N GLU A 319 -12.13 -20.54 -6.16
CA GLU A 319 -13.58 -20.69 -6.26
C GLU A 319 -14.28 -20.10 -5.01
N LEU A 320 -13.76 -20.39 -3.81
CA LEU A 320 -14.25 -19.80 -2.57
C LEU A 320 -14.13 -18.27 -2.58
N LEU A 321 -13.05 -17.70 -3.11
CA LEU A 321 -12.89 -16.25 -3.22
C LEU A 321 -13.98 -15.65 -4.11
N LEU A 322 -14.27 -16.27 -5.26
CA LEU A 322 -15.32 -15.82 -6.16
C LEU A 322 -16.71 -15.92 -5.50
N GLU A 323 -17.01 -17.03 -4.82
CA GLU A 323 -18.25 -17.23 -4.08
C GLU A 323 -18.43 -16.20 -2.96
N LEU A 324 -17.39 -15.98 -2.15
CA LEU A 324 -17.40 -15.00 -1.06
C LEU A 324 -17.70 -13.56 -1.54
N ASN A 325 -17.29 -13.25 -2.77
CA ASN A 325 -17.54 -11.96 -3.40
C ASN A 325 -18.81 -11.92 -4.26
N GLN A 326 -19.57 -13.02 -4.34
CA GLN A 326 -20.75 -13.16 -5.19
C GLN A 326 -20.43 -12.88 -6.68
N ILE A 327 -19.30 -13.42 -7.14
CA ILE A 327 -18.82 -13.26 -8.51
C ILE A 327 -19.11 -14.55 -9.28
N GLU A 328 -20.06 -14.49 -10.21
CA GLU A 328 -20.32 -15.59 -11.13
C GLU A 328 -19.44 -15.45 -12.39
N PRO A 329 -18.73 -16.51 -12.83
CA PRO A 329 -17.91 -16.46 -14.04
C PRO A 329 -18.67 -16.09 -15.31
N GLY A 330 -19.97 -16.41 -15.38
CA GLY A 330 -20.85 -16.07 -16.50
C GLY A 330 -21.17 -14.57 -16.63
N ASP A 331 -20.97 -13.79 -15.57
CA ASP A 331 -21.43 -12.39 -15.46
C ASP A 331 -20.33 -11.36 -15.77
N TRP A 332 -19.21 -11.76 -16.37
CA TRP A 332 -18.13 -10.84 -16.73
C TRP A 332 -18.65 -9.66 -17.59
N TRP A 333 -19.56 -9.93 -18.51
CA TRP A 333 -20.15 -8.91 -19.40
C TRP A 333 -21.06 -7.93 -18.64
N VAL A 334 -21.73 -8.37 -17.58
CA VAL A 334 -22.55 -7.50 -16.71
C VAL A 334 -21.66 -6.46 -16.05
N ASN A 335 -20.50 -6.87 -15.52
CA ASN A 335 -19.55 -5.97 -14.89
C ASN A 335 -19.03 -4.92 -15.90
N VAL A 336 -18.73 -5.31 -17.14
CA VAL A 336 -18.34 -4.39 -18.22
C VAL A 336 -19.45 -3.40 -18.55
N LEU A 337 -20.68 -3.88 -18.74
CA LEU A 337 -21.83 -3.04 -19.07
C LEU A 337 -22.16 -2.05 -17.94
N VAL A 338 -22.08 -2.48 -16.68
CA VAL A 338 -22.33 -1.58 -15.54
C VAL A 338 -21.26 -0.51 -15.45
N LEU A 339 -19.98 -0.84 -15.62
CA LEU A 339 -18.92 0.17 -15.64
C LEU A 339 -19.08 1.16 -16.79
N ALA A 340 -19.37 0.68 -17.99
CA ALA A 340 -19.61 1.53 -19.16
C ALA A 340 -20.81 2.46 -18.94
N SER A 341 -21.90 1.93 -18.39
CA SER A 341 -23.11 2.71 -18.11
C SER A 341 -22.91 3.74 -17.01
N ILE A 342 -22.20 3.42 -15.92
CA ILE A 342 -21.80 4.42 -14.90
C ILE A 342 -20.97 5.53 -15.56
N GLY A 343 -19.96 5.15 -16.36
CA GLY A 343 -19.09 6.09 -17.05
C GLY A 343 -19.82 7.04 -18.00
N VAL A 344 -20.76 6.53 -18.79
CA VAL A 344 -21.56 7.34 -19.73
C VAL A 344 -22.61 8.17 -18.99
N ALA A 345 -23.41 7.55 -18.12
CA ALA A 345 -24.51 8.21 -17.43
C ALA A 345 -24.02 9.37 -16.56
N PHE A 346 -22.96 9.17 -15.77
CA PHE A 346 -22.47 10.22 -14.87
C PHE A 346 -21.86 11.38 -15.64
N ARG A 347 -21.26 11.11 -16.81
CA ARG A 347 -20.74 12.16 -17.70
C ARG A 347 -21.85 12.94 -18.39
N LEU A 348 -22.94 12.30 -18.80
CA LEU A 348 -24.13 12.99 -19.30
C LEU A 348 -24.78 13.87 -18.23
N VAL A 349 -24.88 13.38 -16.99
CA VAL A 349 -25.37 14.18 -15.86
C VAL A 349 -24.42 15.35 -15.56
N ALA A 350 -23.10 15.13 -15.64
CA ALA A 350 -22.11 16.20 -15.47
C ALA A 350 -22.25 17.31 -16.53
N ILE A 351 -22.48 16.94 -17.81
CA ILE A 351 -22.76 17.89 -18.89
C ILE A 351 -24.00 18.71 -18.57
N ALA A 352 -25.10 18.06 -18.17
CA ALA A 352 -26.34 18.75 -17.83
C ALA A 352 -26.17 19.68 -16.62
N ALA A 353 -25.47 19.23 -15.57
CA ALA A 353 -25.19 20.01 -14.37
C ALA A 353 -24.34 21.25 -14.65
N LEU A 354 -23.29 21.11 -15.49
CA LEU A 354 -22.45 22.24 -15.89
C LEU A 354 -23.23 23.24 -16.74
N SER A 355 -24.00 22.75 -17.71
CA SER A 355 -24.85 23.58 -18.59
C SER A 355 -25.85 24.41 -17.78
N TRP A 356 -26.55 23.77 -16.85
CA TRP A 356 -27.54 24.41 -15.99
C TRP A 356 -26.91 25.46 -15.07
N ARG A 357 -25.73 25.19 -14.51
CA ARG A 357 -25.00 26.16 -13.69
C ARG A 357 -24.49 27.34 -14.52
N ALA A 358 -24.00 27.10 -15.72
CA ALA A 358 -23.50 28.16 -16.59
C ALA A 358 -24.62 29.11 -17.04
N ALA A 359 -25.79 28.57 -17.39
CA ALA A 359 -26.97 29.34 -17.78
C ALA A 359 -27.57 30.21 -16.66
N ARG A 360 -27.26 29.94 -15.38
CA ARG A 360 -27.66 30.77 -14.24
C ARG A 360 -26.68 31.90 -13.91
N THR A 361 -25.45 31.77 -14.39
CA THR A 361 -24.36 32.74 -14.13
C THR A 361 -24.07 33.67 -15.30
N ALA A 362 -24.49 33.28 -16.51
CA ALA A 362 -24.59 34.15 -17.68
C ALA A 362 -25.89 34.96 -17.61
#